data_AF-A0A7S2MUU3-F1
#
_entry.id   AF-A0A7S2MUU3-F1
#
_cell.length_a   1.000
_cell.length_b   1.000
_cell.length_c   1.000
_cell.angle_alpha   90.00
_cell.angle_beta   90.00
_cell.angle_gamma   90.00
#
_symmetry.space_group_name_H-M   'P 1'
#
loop_
_entity.id
_entity.type
_entity.pdbx_description
1 polymer ?
#
loop_
_entity_poly.entity_id
_entity_poly.type
_entity_poly.pdbx_seq_one_letter_code
_entity_poly.pdbx_strand_id
1 'polypeptide(L)'
;NDVPVLVNTPVLDFTHFVVFTQSSLVEQTTPIAFLVFDATATASGIVFVDQDLDEHDLGGTILWQPPAAAERVSAYAVYFSGDRRAPERSALGDDVLIGTNLALVPPETPKHGYTDILVYSKSSLTEQSTPASAPLADEVASVS
;
A
#
# COMPACT_ATOMS: atom_id res chain seq x y z
N ASN A 1 2.07 23.73 -20.20
CA ASN A 1 0.67 23.29 -20.03
C ASN A 1 0.69 22.09 -19.13
N ASP A 2 0.22 22.26 -17.90
CA ASP A 2 0.01 21.17 -16.97
C ASP A 2 -1.46 21.22 -16.56
N VAL A 3 -2.17 20.10 -16.69
CA VAL A 3 -3.59 19.99 -16.36
C VAL A 3 -3.74 18.86 -15.35
N PRO A 4 -3.91 19.17 -14.06
CA PRO A 4 -3.97 18.15 -13.04
C PRO A 4 -5.30 17.39 -13.11
N VAL A 5 -5.24 16.06 -13.02
CA VAL A 5 -6.40 15.23 -12.70
C VAL A 5 -6.56 15.22 -11.19
N LEU A 6 -7.73 15.60 -10.69
CA LEU A 6 -7.98 15.63 -9.25
C LEU A 6 -7.93 14.22 -8.66
N VAL A 7 -7.43 14.11 -7.43
CA VAL A 7 -7.50 12.87 -6.66
C VAL A 7 -8.96 12.41 -6.54
N ASN A 8 -9.18 11.10 -6.59
CA ASN A 8 -10.51 10.46 -6.57
C ASN A 8 -11.41 10.76 -7.78
N THR A 9 -10.85 11.21 -8.91
CA THR A 9 -11.61 11.25 -10.18
C THR A 9 -11.90 9.80 -10.61
N PRO A 10 -13.18 9.37 -10.70
CA PRO A 10 -13.50 8.01 -11.11
C PRO A 10 -13.15 7.81 -12.60
N VAL A 11 -12.45 6.71 -12.91
CA VAL A 11 -12.07 6.38 -14.30
C VAL A 11 -13.30 6.06 -15.18
N LEU A 12 -14.38 5.55 -14.59
CA LEU A 12 -15.57 5.05 -15.32
C LEU A 12 -15.12 4.11 -16.46
N ASP A 13 -15.77 4.16 -17.62
CA ASP A 13 -15.44 3.34 -18.79
C ASP A 13 -14.40 4.01 -19.71
N PHE A 14 -13.76 5.09 -19.26
CA PHE A 14 -12.76 5.80 -20.06
C PHE A 14 -11.42 5.07 -20.04
N THR A 15 -10.83 4.89 -21.23
CA THR A 15 -9.56 4.17 -21.40
C THR A 15 -8.40 5.05 -21.82
N HIS A 16 -8.65 6.29 -22.25
CA HIS A 16 -7.63 7.18 -22.79
C HIS A 16 -7.88 8.63 -22.39
N PHE A 17 -6.79 9.37 -22.14
CA PHE A 17 -6.78 10.82 -22.28
C PHE A 17 -6.64 11.16 -23.76
N VAL A 18 -7.50 12.05 -24.25
CA VAL A 18 -7.42 12.58 -25.61
C VAL A 18 -7.05 14.04 -25.56
N VAL A 19 -6.04 14.44 -26.32
CA VAL A 19 -5.59 15.84 -26.39
C VAL A 19 -5.77 16.33 -27.83
N PHE A 20 -6.57 17.38 -27.96
CA PHE A 20 -6.83 18.07 -29.21
C PHE A 20 -6.09 19.40 -29.22
N THR A 21 -5.49 19.76 -30.36
CA THR A 21 -5.01 21.13 -30.55
C THR A 21 -6.16 22.00 -31.01
N GLN A 22 -6.35 23.15 -30.36
CA GLN A 22 -7.41 24.10 -30.69
C GLN A 22 -6.80 25.45 -31.10
N SER A 23 -7.39 26.08 -32.12
CA SER A 23 -7.08 27.44 -32.57
C SER A 23 -8.31 28.34 -32.44
N SER A 24 -8.17 29.63 -32.72
CA SER A 24 -9.31 30.56 -32.74
C SER A 24 -10.33 30.26 -33.85
N LEU A 25 -9.98 29.44 -34.84
CA LEU A 25 -10.87 29.11 -35.96
C LEU A 25 -11.49 27.71 -35.83
N VAL A 26 -10.74 26.74 -35.30
CA VAL A 26 -11.16 25.33 -35.28
C VAL A 26 -10.33 24.47 -34.31
N GLU A 27 -10.93 23.37 -33.84
CA GLU A 27 -10.27 22.26 -33.13
C GLU A 27 -9.83 21.16 -34.13
N GLN A 28 -8.68 20.54 -33.89
CA GLN A 28 -8.21 19.41 -34.68
C GLN A 28 -9.19 18.22 -34.58
N THR A 29 -9.38 17.45 -35.66
CA THR A 29 -10.33 16.31 -35.67
C THR A 29 -9.70 14.99 -35.25
N THR A 30 -8.37 14.91 -35.13
CA THR A 30 -7.65 13.70 -34.74
C THR A 30 -6.82 13.98 -33.49
N PRO A 31 -7.21 13.54 -32.29
CA PRO A 31 -6.42 13.79 -31.09
C PRO A 31 -5.17 12.90 -31.05
N ILE A 32 -4.23 13.26 -30.19
CA ILE A 32 -3.32 12.25 -29.63
C ILE A 32 -4.01 11.58 -28.46
N ALA A 33 -3.95 10.25 -28.40
CA ALA A 33 -4.52 9.45 -27.32
C ALA A 33 -3.42 8.88 -26.44
N PHE A 34 -3.58 8.98 -25.12
CA PHE A 34 -2.70 8.39 -24.12
C PHE A 34 -3.52 7.44 -23.25
N LEU A 35 -3.07 6.21 -23.08
CA LEU A 35 -3.82 5.18 -22.36
C LEU A 35 -3.86 5.49 -20.85
N VAL A 36 -5.07 5.46 -20.27
CA VAL A 36 -5.28 5.51 -18.83
C VAL A 36 -4.96 4.12 -18.28
N PHE A 37 -3.94 4.04 -17.43
CA PHE A 37 -3.56 2.81 -16.75
C PHE A 37 -3.62 3.01 -15.25
N ASP A 38 -4.65 2.42 -14.62
CA ASP A 38 -4.74 2.31 -13.18
C ASP A 38 -3.92 1.09 -12.73
N ALA A 39 -2.72 1.34 -12.26
CA ALA A 39 -1.83 0.30 -11.77
C ALA A 39 -2.09 0.08 -10.28
N THR A 40 -2.75 -1.03 -9.92
CA THR A 40 -2.78 -1.48 -8.53
C THR A 40 -1.41 -2.04 -8.15
N ALA A 41 -0.64 -1.26 -7.38
CA ALA A 41 0.68 -1.66 -6.91
C ALA A 41 0.60 -2.29 -5.50
N THR A 42 -0.28 -3.26 -5.31
CA THR A 42 -0.50 -3.88 -3.99
C THR A 42 0.57 -4.93 -3.69
N ALA A 43 1.24 -4.81 -2.54
CA ALA A 43 2.18 -5.82 -2.05
C ALA A 43 1.48 -7.18 -1.83
N SER A 44 2.23 -8.25 -1.65
CA SER A 44 1.64 -9.58 -1.42
C SER A 44 2.53 -10.44 -0.53
N GLY A 45 2.07 -11.66 -0.19
CA GLY A 45 2.88 -12.64 0.54
C GLY A 45 3.41 -12.10 1.87
N ILE A 46 2.60 -11.36 2.63
CA ILE A 46 2.98 -10.85 3.94
C ILE A 46 3.20 -12.04 4.88
N VAL A 47 4.37 -12.08 5.51
CA VAL A 47 4.74 -13.07 6.53
C VAL A 47 5.25 -12.32 7.75
N PHE A 48 4.77 -12.72 8.92
CA PHE A 48 5.30 -12.26 10.19
C PHE A 48 5.71 -13.47 11.00
N VAL A 49 6.89 -13.39 11.61
CA VAL A 49 7.39 -14.38 12.55
C VAL A 49 7.51 -13.67 13.89
N ASP A 50 6.64 -14.02 14.83
CA ASP A 50 6.75 -13.57 16.20
C ASP A 50 7.94 -14.26 16.87
N GLN A 51 8.78 -13.45 17.50
CA GLN A 51 10.01 -13.84 18.19
C GLN A 51 9.98 -13.42 19.65
N ASP A 52 8.89 -12.78 20.08
CA ASP A 52 8.61 -12.53 21.48
C ASP A 52 7.91 -13.76 22.09
N LEU A 53 8.14 -14.01 23.38
CA LEU A 53 7.57 -15.16 24.09
C LEU A 53 6.42 -14.75 25.02
N ASP A 54 6.20 -13.46 25.20
CA ASP A 54 5.14 -12.93 26.04
C ASP A 54 3.84 -12.81 25.21
N GLU A 55 2.79 -13.53 25.62
CA GLU A 55 1.51 -13.69 24.89
C GLU A 55 0.81 -12.38 24.47
N HIS A 56 1.19 -11.26 25.07
CA HIS A 56 0.55 -9.96 24.88
C HIS A 56 1.44 -8.97 24.13
N ASP A 57 2.67 -9.34 23.82
CA ASP A 57 3.66 -8.52 23.16
C ASP A 57 4.08 -9.17 21.86
N LEU A 58 4.59 -8.33 20.95
CA LEU A 58 5.04 -8.69 19.63
C LEU A 58 6.50 -8.31 19.50
N GLY A 59 7.25 -9.13 18.78
CA GLY A 59 8.62 -8.81 18.41
C GLY A 59 9.04 -9.61 17.20
N GLY A 60 9.79 -9.02 16.27
CA GLY A 60 10.32 -9.78 15.13
C GLY A 60 10.33 -9.00 13.84
N THR A 61 10.06 -9.70 12.73
CA THR A 61 10.17 -9.12 11.38
C THR A 61 8.98 -9.45 10.52
N ILE A 62 8.42 -8.42 9.90
CA ILE A 62 7.40 -8.53 8.86
C ILE A 62 8.11 -8.49 7.51
N LEU A 63 7.79 -9.44 6.63
CA LEU A 63 8.28 -9.58 5.27
C LEU A 63 7.12 -9.50 4.29
N TRP A 64 7.34 -8.97 3.10
CA TRP A 64 6.36 -9.00 2.00
C TRP A 64 7.05 -9.11 0.65
N GLN A 65 6.25 -9.42 -0.37
CA GLN A 65 6.65 -9.39 -1.76
C GLN A 65 6.24 -8.04 -2.39
N PRO A 66 7.14 -7.39 -3.15
CA PRO A 66 6.81 -6.17 -3.86
C PRO A 66 5.77 -6.45 -4.97
N PRO A 67 4.94 -5.46 -5.33
CA PRO A 67 3.99 -5.59 -6.44
C PRO A 67 4.70 -5.72 -7.79
N ALA A 68 3.98 -6.20 -8.81
CA ALA A 68 4.50 -6.27 -10.18
C ALA A 68 4.88 -4.89 -10.75
N ALA A 69 4.16 -3.83 -10.33
CA ALA A 69 4.41 -2.45 -10.72
C ALA A 69 5.21 -1.69 -9.64
N ALA A 70 6.26 -2.31 -9.08
CA ALA A 70 7.07 -1.74 -8.01
C ALA A 70 7.76 -0.41 -8.40
N GLU A 71 8.00 -0.17 -9.68
CA GLU A 71 8.57 1.08 -10.20
C GLU A 71 7.71 2.32 -9.93
N ARG A 72 6.43 2.13 -9.55
CA ARG A 72 5.50 3.20 -9.19
C ARG A 72 5.38 3.43 -7.69
N VAL A 73 6.02 2.58 -6.89
CA VAL A 73 6.04 2.65 -5.43
C VAL A 73 7.30 3.36 -4.99
N SER A 74 7.17 4.41 -4.19
CA SER A 74 8.29 5.11 -3.56
C SER A 74 8.61 4.55 -2.18
N ALA A 75 7.59 4.07 -1.46
CA ALA A 75 7.73 3.50 -0.12
C ALA A 75 6.55 2.60 0.25
N TYR A 76 6.67 1.88 1.37
CA TYR A 76 5.60 1.12 2.00
C TYR A 76 5.29 1.67 3.39
N ALA A 77 4.02 1.74 3.76
CA ALA A 77 3.62 1.98 5.14
C ALA A 77 3.04 0.70 5.74
N VAL A 78 3.49 0.37 6.95
CA VAL A 78 3.10 -0.85 7.66
C VAL A 78 2.30 -0.46 8.89
N TYR A 79 1.13 -1.08 9.05
CA TYR A 79 0.25 -0.83 10.17
C TYR A 79 -0.23 -2.13 10.80
N PHE A 80 -0.53 -2.05 12.08
CA PHE A 80 -1.37 -3.03 12.76
C PHE A 80 -2.83 -2.58 12.77
N SER A 81 -3.72 -3.56 12.74
CA SER A 81 -5.17 -3.33 12.75
C SER A 81 -5.90 -4.44 13.50
N GLY A 82 -7.01 -4.08 14.16
CA GLY A 82 -7.97 -5.03 14.75
C GLY A 82 -9.04 -5.52 13.76
N ASP A 83 -9.06 -4.99 12.54
CA ASP A 83 -9.95 -5.42 11.44
C ASP A 83 -9.27 -5.23 10.08
N ARG A 84 -9.34 -6.25 9.21
CA ARG A 84 -8.86 -6.20 7.82
C ARG A 84 -9.48 -5.10 6.95
N ARG A 85 -10.58 -4.48 7.38
CA ARG A 85 -11.32 -3.43 6.66
C ARG A 85 -11.06 -2.00 7.18
N ALA A 86 -10.10 -1.83 8.09
CA ALA A 86 -10.04 -0.76 9.08
C ALA A 86 -10.12 0.72 8.63
N PRO A 87 -10.88 1.54 9.39
CA PRO A 87 -10.57 2.95 9.64
C PRO A 87 -9.57 3.15 10.80
N GLU A 88 -9.45 2.23 11.75
CA GLU A 88 -8.53 2.32 12.90
C GLU A 88 -7.29 1.46 12.69
N ARG A 89 -6.14 2.13 12.50
CA ARG A 89 -4.84 1.49 12.26
C ARG A 89 -3.78 2.18 13.11
N SER A 90 -2.80 1.41 13.56
CA SER A 90 -1.63 1.94 14.28
C SER A 90 -0.39 1.75 13.42
N ALA A 91 0.32 2.83 13.14
CA ALA A 91 1.54 2.77 12.36
C ALA A 91 2.63 2.05 13.16
N LEU A 92 3.29 1.08 12.54
CA LEU A 92 4.43 0.40 13.15
C LEU A 92 5.64 1.35 13.30
N GLY A 93 5.78 2.29 12.37
CA GLY A 93 6.87 3.26 12.34
C GLY A 93 6.82 4.14 11.10
N ASP A 94 7.96 4.68 10.72
CA ASP A 94 8.13 5.46 9.49
C ASP A 94 7.98 4.60 8.21
N ASP A 95 7.76 5.27 7.08
CA ASP A 95 7.68 4.60 5.78
C ASP A 95 8.96 3.83 5.44
N VAL A 96 8.79 2.60 4.96
CA VAL A 96 9.87 1.73 4.47
C VAL A 96 10.16 2.06 3.01
N LEU A 97 11.34 2.59 2.73
CA LEU A 97 11.75 2.96 1.37
C LEU A 97 11.83 1.74 0.45
N ILE A 98 11.54 1.95 -0.84
CA ILE A 98 11.70 0.92 -1.88
C ILE A 98 13.12 0.34 -1.89
N GLY A 99 13.22 -0.96 -2.19
CA GLY A 99 14.47 -1.73 -2.10
C GLY A 99 14.57 -2.52 -0.80
N THR A 100 13.73 -2.21 0.19
CA THR A 100 13.56 -2.98 1.43
C THR A 100 12.13 -3.47 1.51
N ASN A 101 11.93 -4.78 1.60
CA ASN A 101 10.59 -5.41 1.71
C ASN A 101 10.40 -6.08 3.09
N LEU A 102 10.94 -5.41 4.11
CA LEU A 102 10.86 -5.86 5.49
C LEU A 102 10.67 -4.68 6.44
N ALA A 103 9.96 -4.92 7.54
CA ALA A 103 9.81 -3.98 8.65
C ALA A 103 10.11 -4.70 9.97
N LEU A 104 10.89 -4.06 10.83
CA LEU A 104 11.19 -4.57 12.16
C LEU A 104 10.04 -4.20 13.10
N VAL A 105 9.56 -5.20 13.85
CA VAL A 105 8.71 -4.98 15.02
C VAL A 105 9.62 -4.99 16.24
N PRO A 106 9.79 -3.86 16.95
CA PRO A 106 10.57 -3.83 18.18
C PRO A 106 10.07 -4.90 19.16
N PRO A 107 10.96 -5.54 19.95
CA PRO A 107 10.51 -6.42 21.03
C PRO A 107 9.66 -5.65 22.04
N GLU A 108 8.81 -6.36 22.79
CA GLU A 108 7.90 -5.76 23.77
C GLU A 108 6.89 -4.76 23.15
N THR A 109 6.55 -4.93 21.86
CA THR A 109 5.51 -4.10 21.22
C THR A 109 4.15 -4.62 21.63
N PRO A 110 3.30 -3.88 22.36
CA PRO A 110 2.06 -4.47 22.86
C PRO A 110 1.07 -4.75 21.73
N LYS A 111 0.54 -5.98 21.71
CA LYS A 111 -0.37 -6.48 20.66
C LYS A 111 -1.69 -5.70 20.61
N HIS A 112 -2.13 -5.11 21.73
CA HIS A 112 -3.31 -4.23 21.84
C HIS A 112 -4.60 -4.74 21.13
N GLY A 113 -4.78 -6.04 20.98
CA GLY A 113 -5.93 -6.63 20.29
C GLY A 113 -5.89 -6.51 18.75
N TYR A 114 -4.75 -6.14 18.17
CA TYR A 114 -4.54 -6.20 16.73
C TYR A 114 -4.52 -7.64 16.24
N THR A 115 -5.21 -7.89 15.14
CA THR A 115 -5.38 -9.22 14.53
C THR A 115 -4.73 -9.32 13.16
N ASP A 116 -4.37 -8.19 12.56
CA ASP A 116 -3.91 -8.13 11.18
C ASP A 116 -2.79 -7.12 10.98
N ILE A 117 -1.92 -7.47 10.03
CA ILE A 117 -0.87 -6.61 9.50
C ILE A 117 -1.35 -6.09 8.15
N LEU A 118 -1.23 -4.77 7.96
CA LEU A 118 -1.55 -4.08 6.72
C LEU A 118 -0.29 -3.49 6.12
N VAL A 119 -0.04 -3.77 4.84
CA VAL A 119 1.05 -3.15 4.07
C VAL A 119 0.45 -2.35 2.92
N TYR A 120 0.66 -1.04 2.97
CA TYR A 120 0.23 -0.10 1.95
C TYR A 120 1.41 0.31 1.09
N SER A 121 1.21 0.32 -0.23
CA SER A 121 2.16 0.93 -1.15
C SER A 121 1.89 2.43 -1.25
N LYS A 122 2.96 3.23 -1.25
CA LYS A 122 2.91 4.69 -1.41
C LYS A 122 3.61 5.10 -2.70
N SER A 123 3.03 6.05 -3.40
CA SER A 123 3.66 6.77 -4.51
C SER A 123 4.11 8.16 -4.06
N SER A 124 4.72 8.93 -4.96
CA SER A 124 5.01 10.35 -4.72
C SER A 124 3.77 11.22 -4.50
N LEU A 125 2.59 10.71 -4.84
CA LEU A 125 1.32 11.45 -4.75
C LEU A 125 0.51 11.06 -3.51
N THR A 126 0.40 9.76 -3.23
CA THR A 126 -0.45 9.24 -2.16
C THR A 126 -0.13 7.78 -1.80
N GLU A 127 -0.56 7.40 -0.60
CA GLU A 127 -0.77 6.01 -0.18
C GLU A 127 -1.95 5.40 -0.96
N GLN A 128 -1.84 4.10 -1.28
CA GLN A 128 -2.93 3.34 -1.88
C GLN A 128 -4.13 3.26 -0.91
N SER A 129 -5.35 3.19 -1.43
CA SER A 129 -6.55 3.03 -0.59
C SER A 129 -6.76 1.60 -0.08
N THR A 130 -6.28 0.60 -0.82
CA THR A 130 -6.43 -0.83 -0.51
C THR A 130 -5.08 -1.43 -0.14
N PRO A 131 -4.90 -1.92 1.10
CA PRO A 131 -3.67 -2.58 1.51
C PRO A 131 -3.62 -4.04 1.09
N ALA A 132 -2.41 -4.59 1.13
CA ALA A 132 -2.21 -6.01 1.34
C ALA A 132 -2.39 -6.34 2.82
N SER A 133 -3.04 -7.45 3.16
CA SER A 133 -3.25 -7.84 4.56
C SER A 133 -2.92 -9.31 4.83
N ALA A 134 -2.45 -9.57 6.04
CA ALA A 134 -2.25 -10.91 6.56
C ALA A 134 -2.66 -10.98 8.04
N PRO A 135 -3.14 -12.15 8.52
CA PRO A 135 -3.37 -12.36 9.93
C PRO A 135 -2.06 -12.21 10.70
N LEU A 136 -2.16 -11.59 11.87
CA LEU A 136 -1.13 -11.58 12.87
C LEU A 136 -1.18 -12.95 13.57
N ALA A 137 -0.34 -13.87 13.10
CA ALA A 137 -0.19 -15.18 13.72
C ALA A 137 0.78 -15.04 14.90
N ASP A 138 0.28 -15.37 16.08
CA ASP A 138 1.04 -15.51 17.31
C ASP A 138 1.17 -17.01 17.55
N GLU A 139 2.38 -17.53 17.40
CA GLU A 139 2.72 -18.92 17.69
C GLU A 139 3.49 -18.93 19.01
N VAL A 140 2.81 -18.66 20.12
CA VAL A 140 3.36 -18.96 21.45
C VAL A 140 3.70 -20.45 21.51
N ALA A 141 5.01 -20.75 21.46
CA ALA A 141 5.52 -22.09 21.69
C ALA A 141 5.22 -22.48 23.14
N SER A 142 4.07 -23.13 23.36
CA SER A 142 3.69 -23.64 24.67
C SER A 142 4.47 -24.93 24.93
N VAL A 143 5.46 -24.86 25.82
CA VAL A 143 6.07 -26.06 26.38
C VAL A 143 5.08 -26.65 27.39
N SER A 144 4.58 -27.85 27.09
CA SER A 144 3.75 -28.66 27.99
C SER A 144 4.59 -29.51 28.93
#